data_AF-A0A7C3BA64-F1
#
_entry.id   AF-A0A7C3BA64-F1
#
_cell.length_a   1.000
_cell.length_b   1.000
_cell.length_c   1.000
_cell.angle_alpha   90.00
_cell.angle_beta   90.00
_cell.angle_gamma   90.00
#
_symmetry.space_group_name_H-M   'P 1'
#
loop_
_entity.id
_entity.type
_entity.pdbx_description
1 polymer ?
#
loop_
_entity_poly.entity_id
_entity_poly.type
_entity_poly.pdbx_seq_one_letter_code
_entity_poly.pdbx_strand_id
1 'polypeptide(L)'
;LAFVMGRAFAGELLTPAQAWGQLPAALDLLWRNLSGPGLLLATIGAIWLIRQKRWQLLAPTGLILLAQMGFNLFYGIGDIYVLYVPVYLIAAVWAGIGLAALAAIATRWTRKAAPVIPALGLLLPILAIVTFFPLVDRSSDRRAREFWEAILREPLPERAILVSNDRDEIAPLIYLQHVERRRPDLTGVFPLLVQRPGWLNVGQVTESVLRTGRPVFLIKPMPGLDVRFDLQPMGAVVRVERVVTRPSGEPLGVIGDAMRLLAMEVRPPQPQPGSLLRITLYWEPLRVLDADYTSFVHLLDGAGEKIAQHDAPPGGVYYPTSLWQPGEVLRDRHEITLPEALPSGPYSLRIGFYRGPDVIPLGDPLLIPWSAVTPDHSSSMIGPSISTSLARMCSQCVPAQ
;
A
#
# COMPACT_ATOMS: atom_id res chain seq x y z
N LEU A 1 -4.75 -13.16 26.54
CA LEU A 1 -5.24 -11.99 27.30
C LEU A 1 -5.31 -10.71 26.47
N ALA A 2 -4.32 -10.36 25.65
CA ALA A 2 -4.32 -9.11 24.86
C ALA A 2 -5.57 -8.90 23.97
N PHE A 3 -6.03 -9.93 23.26
CA PHE A 3 -7.28 -9.87 22.46
C PHE A 3 -8.54 -9.75 23.34
N VAL A 4 -8.58 -10.47 24.46
CA VAL A 4 -9.71 -10.42 25.42
C VAL A 4 -9.81 -9.04 26.08
N MET A 5 -8.67 -8.40 26.36
CA MET A 5 -8.61 -7.05 26.92
C MET A 5 -8.64 -5.95 25.83
N GLY A 6 -8.87 -6.29 24.57
CA GLY A 6 -8.94 -5.33 23.47
C GLY A 6 -7.62 -4.59 23.14
N ARG A 7 -6.50 -4.94 23.79
CA ARG A 7 -5.18 -4.29 23.58
C ARG A 7 -4.68 -4.40 22.14
N ALA A 8 -5.06 -5.45 21.43
CA ALA A 8 -4.73 -5.63 20.02
C ALA A 8 -5.42 -4.60 19.10
N PHE A 9 -6.51 -3.98 19.56
CA PHE A 9 -7.30 -2.99 18.81
C PHE A 9 -7.11 -1.57 19.35
N ALA A 10 -6.23 -1.37 20.33
CA ALA A 10 -6.07 -0.07 21.00
C ALA A 10 -5.61 1.04 20.05
N GLY A 11 -4.85 0.71 19.00
CA GLY A 11 -4.43 1.67 17.97
C GLY A 11 -5.57 2.17 17.08
N GLU A 12 -6.68 1.41 17.02
CA GLU A 12 -7.86 1.74 16.22
C GLU A 12 -8.95 2.45 17.06
N LEU A 13 -8.73 2.63 18.37
CA LEU A 13 -9.69 3.30 19.25
C LEU A 13 -9.46 4.81 19.28
N LEU A 14 -10.52 5.56 19.06
CA LEU A 14 -10.52 7.01 19.05
C LEU A 14 -10.63 7.58 20.45
N THR A 15 -10.06 8.78 20.62
CA THR A 15 -10.30 9.57 21.83
C THR A 15 -11.78 9.98 21.91
N PRO A 16 -12.34 10.25 23.10
CA PRO A 16 -13.72 10.70 23.23
C PRO A 16 -14.04 11.94 22.36
N ALA A 17 -13.11 12.88 22.22
CA ALA A 17 -13.32 14.06 21.38
C ALA A 17 -13.43 13.71 19.89
N GLN A 18 -12.55 12.83 19.39
CA GLN A 18 -12.60 12.33 18.01
C GLN A 18 -13.88 11.51 17.76
N ALA A 19 -14.25 10.65 18.71
CA ALA A 19 -15.45 9.83 18.62
C ALA A 19 -16.72 10.67 18.52
N TRP A 20 -16.87 11.69 19.39
CA TRP A 20 -18.00 12.62 19.30
C TRP A 20 -17.99 13.45 18.01
N GLY A 21 -16.81 13.76 17.47
CA GLY A 21 -16.67 14.37 16.15
C GLY A 21 -17.25 13.54 15.00
N GLN A 22 -17.36 12.22 15.16
CA GLN A 22 -17.97 11.33 14.16
C GLN A 22 -19.50 11.28 14.19
N LEU A 23 -20.12 11.80 15.25
CA LEU A 23 -21.57 11.68 15.44
C LEU A 23 -22.39 12.20 14.24
N PRO A 24 -22.06 13.35 13.60
CA PRO A 24 -22.80 13.80 12.42
C PRO A 24 -22.74 12.79 11.25
N ALA A 25 -21.58 12.17 11.01
CA ALA A 25 -21.41 11.16 9.97
C ALA A 25 -22.19 9.88 10.30
N ALA A 26 -22.19 9.46 11.57
CA ALA A 26 -22.99 8.32 12.04
C ALA A 26 -24.50 8.54 11.84
N LEU A 27 -24.99 9.76 12.12
CA LEU A 27 -26.39 10.14 11.89
C LEU A 27 -26.72 10.23 10.40
N ASP A 28 -25.81 10.76 9.57
CA ASP A 28 -25.97 10.78 8.12
C ASP A 28 -26.05 9.35 7.55
N LEU A 29 -25.25 8.42 8.05
CA LEU A 29 -25.33 7.00 7.69
C LEU A 29 -26.69 6.40 8.01
N LEU A 30 -27.28 6.70 9.19
CA LEU A 30 -28.64 6.27 9.53
C LEU A 30 -29.68 6.88 8.58
N TRP A 31 -29.57 8.18 8.31
CA TRP A 31 -30.48 8.87 7.42
C TRP A 31 -30.46 8.29 6.00
N ARG A 32 -29.27 8.06 5.44
CA ARG A 32 -29.10 7.51 4.09
C ARG A 32 -29.65 6.08 3.96
N ASN A 33 -29.44 5.25 4.98
CA ASN A 33 -29.81 3.82 4.90
C ASN A 33 -31.26 3.54 5.33
N LEU A 34 -31.86 4.35 6.20
CA LEU A 34 -33.23 4.15 6.67
C LEU A 34 -34.24 5.12 6.07
N SER A 35 -33.79 6.22 5.45
CA SER A 35 -34.61 7.37 5.03
C SER A 35 -35.36 8.05 6.19
N GLY A 36 -35.84 9.28 5.95
CA GLY A 36 -36.67 9.99 6.93
C GLY A 36 -37.92 9.20 7.36
N PRO A 37 -38.73 8.67 6.42
CA PRO A 37 -39.90 7.84 6.76
C PRO A 37 -39.57 6.58 7.56
N GLY A 38 -38.49 5.87 7.22
CA GLY A 38 -38.08 4.67 7.95
C GLY A 38 -37.63 4.98 9.38
N LEU A 39 -36.87 6.07 9.59
CA LEU A 39 -36.49 6.53 10.92
C LEU A 39 -37.71 6.95 11.76
N LEU A 40 -38.69 7.63 11.15
CA LEU A 40 -39.93 7.99 11.82
C LEU A 40 -40.70 6.73 12.26
N LEU A 41 -40.86 5.74 11.38
CA LEU A 41 -41.50 4.47 11.71
C LEU A 41 -40.75 3.72 12.82
N ALA A 42 -39.42 3.69 12.77
CA ALA A 42 -38.61 3.07 13.82
C ALA A 42 -38.84 3.73 15.17
N THR A 43 -38.90 5.06 15.20
CA THR A 43 -39.18 5.85 16.42
C THR A 43 -40.58 5.56 16.95
N ILE A 44 -41.59 5.51 16.08
CA ILE A 44 -42.97 5.14 16.45
C ILE A 44 -43.00 3.72 17.04
N GLY A 45 -42.27 2.77 16.45
CA GLY A 45 -42.18 1.40 16.94
C GLY A 45 -41.55 1.31 18.33
N ALA A 46 -40.45 2.04 18.56
CA ALA A 46 -39.82 2.12 19.88
C ALA A 46 -40.77 2.68 20.95
N ILE A 47 -41.43 3.80 20.65
CA ILE A 47 -42.42 4.42 21.54
C ILE A 47 -43.59 3.45 21.80
N TRP A 48 -44.06 2.74 20.78
CA TRP A 48 -45.13 1.76 20.92
C TRP A 48 -44.72 0.61 21.86
N LEU A 49 -43.51 0.07 21.73
CA LEU A 49 -42.99 -0.95 22.62
C LEU A 49 -42.94 -0.48 24.08
N ILE A 50 -42.52 0.77 24.32
CA ILE A 50 -42.52 1.39 25.66
C ILE A 50 -43.95 1.45 26.21
N ARG A 51 -44.89 1.99 25.44
CA ARG A 51 -46.30 2.15 25.86
C ARG A 51 -46.97 0.81 26.16
N GLN A 52 -46.64 -0.23 25.40
CA GLN A 52 -47.17 -1.58 25.57
C GLN A 52 -46.37 -2.42 26.59
N LYS A 53 -45.37 -1.84 27.27
CA LYS A 53 -44.50 -2.50 28.25
C LYS A 53 -43.84 -3.78 27.72
N ARG A 54 -43.50 -3.81 26.43
CA ARG A 54 -42.87 -4.96 25.74
C ARG A 54 -41.36 -4.97 25.96
N TRP A 55 -40.94 -4.95 27.23
CA TRP A 55 -39.52 -4.86 27.63
C TRP A 55 -38.66 -6.01 27.13
N GLN A 56 -39.26 -7.19 26.97
CA GLN A 56 -38.59 -8.38 26.42
C GLN A 56 -38.04 -8.17 25.01
N LEU A 57 -38.65 -7.26 24.23
CA LEU A 57 -38.16 -6.90 22.89
C LEU A 57 -37.32 -5.62 22.93
N LEU A 58 -37.77 -4.61 23.69
CA LEU A 58 -37.13 -3.30 23.71
C LEU A 58 -35.76 -3.31 24.40
N ALA A 59 -35.61 -4.02 25.52
CA ALA A 59 -34.37 -4.02 26.28
C ALA A 59 -33.20 -4.63 25.49
N PRO A 60 -33.30 -5.85 24.91
CA PRO A 60 -32.19 -6.41 24.14
C PRO A 60 -31.93 -5.63 22.85
N THR A 61 -32.97 -5.23 22.10
CA THR A 61 -32.75 -4.50 20.85
C THR A 61 -32.22 -3.09 21.08
N GLY A 62 -32.72 -2.38 22.10
CA GLY A 62 -32.20 -1.07 22.50
C GLY A 62 -30.78 -1.14 23.04
N LEU A 63 -30.45 -2.13 23.87
CA LEU A 63 -29.10 -2.28 24.40
C LEU A 63 -28.09 -2.57 23.29
N ILE A 64 -28.40 -3.48 22.35
CA ILE A 64 -27.53 -3.78 21.22
C ILE A 64 -27.35 -2.53 20.35
N LEU A 65 -28.43 -1.80 20.05
CA LEU A 65 -28.35 -0.58 19.25
C LEU A 65 -27.44 0.46 19.91
N LEU A 66 -27.60 0.71 21.21
CA LEU A 66 -26.79 1.69 21.95
C LEU A 66 -25.33 1.23 22.07
N ALA A 67 -25.10 -0.05 22.36
CA ALA A 67 -23.76 -0.61 22.48
C ALA A 67 -23.02 -0.56 21.13
N GLN A 68 -23.69 -0.94 20.03
CA GLN A 68 -23.11 -0.89 18.70
C GLN A 68 -22.85 0.54 18.24
N MET A 69 -23.77 1.47 18.51
CA MET A 69 -23.58 2.89 18.22
C MET A 69 -22.38 3.46 19.00
N GLY A 70 -22.31 3.15 20.29
CA GLY A 70 -21.18 3.55 21.14
C GLY A 70 -19.87 2.95 20.67
N PHE A 71 -19.83 1.66 20.36
CA PHE A 71 -18.62 1.02 19.82
C PHE A 71 -18.19 1.65 18.49
N ASN A 72 -19.11 1.82 17.54
CA ASN A 72 -18.78 2.33 16.21
C ASN A 72 -18.24 3.75 16.23
N LEU A 73 -18.75 4.62 17.11
CA LEU A 73 -18.22 5.98 17.28
C LEU A 73 -16.77 6.00 17.77
N PHE A 74 -16.37 5.00 18.54
CA PHE A 74 -15.04 4.91 19.12
C PHE A 74 -14.06 4.08 18.27
N TYR A 75 -14.51 3.48 17.17
CA TYR A 75 -13.70 2.56 16.37
C TYR A 75 -13.34 3.17 15.01
N GLY A 76 -12.07 3.54 14.86
CA GLY A 76 -11.53 4.36 13.77
C GLY A 76 -11.04 3.59 12.54
N ILE A 77 -11.72 2.53 12.13
CA ILE A 77 -11.34 1.75 10.94
C ILE A 77 -11.96 2.32 9.65
N GLY A 78 -11.29 2.14 8.51
CA GLY A 78 -11.70 2.72 7.22
C GLY A 78 -13.04 2.22 6.67
N ASP A 79 -13.44 1.00 7.01
CA ASP A 79 -14.68 0.33 6.61
C ASP A 79 -15.75 0.28 7.71
N ILE A 80 -15.70 1.23 8.65
CA ILE A 80 -16.60 1.33 9.82
C ILE A 80 -18.09 1.28 9.46
N TYR A 81 -18.48 1.71 8.25
CA TYR A 81 -19.87 1.70 7.79
C TYR A 81 -20.51 0.29 7.80
N VAL A 82 -19.72 -0.78 7.61
CA VAL A 82 -20.22 -2.17 7.66
C VAL A 82 -20.69 -2.54 9.07
N LEU A 83 -20.05 -1.97 10.10
CA LEU A 83 -20.39 -2.24 11.50
C LEU A 83 -21.69 -1.56 11.96
N TYR A 84 -22.31 -0.72 11.12
CA TYR A 84 -23.64 -0.17 11.38
C TYR A 84 -24.78 -1.09 10.92
N VAL A 85 -24.50 -2.17 10.18
CA VAL A 85 -25.53 -3.13 9.70
C VAL A 85 -26.44 -3.65 10.84
N PRO A 86 -25.94 -4.04 12.03
CA PRO A 86 -26.82 -4.45 13.14
C PRO A 86 -27.77 -3.33 13.61
N VAL A 87 -27.31 -2.08 13.59
CA VAL A 87 -28.14 -0.92 13.95
C VAL A 87 -29.27 -0.75 12.93
N TYR A 88 -28.98 -0.86 11.63
CA TYR A 88 -29.98 -0.79 10.58
C TYR A 88 -31.01 -1.92 10.70
N LEU A 89 -30.57 -3.14 11.01
CA LEU A 89 -31.46 -4.28 11.20
C LEU A 89 -32.44 -4.05 12.37
N ILE A 90 -31.95 -3.57 13.51
CA ILE A 90 -32.80 -3.26 14.67
C ILE A 90 -33.80 -2.14 14.34
N ALA A 91 -33.32 -1.07 13.70
CA ALA A 91 -34.19 0.03 13.28
C ALA A 91 -35.25 -0.41 12.28
N ALA A 92 -34.92 -1.31 11.34
CA ALA A 92 -35.89 -1.90 10.41
C ALA A 92 -36.96 -2.75 11.12
N VAL A 93 -36.58 -3.54 12.12
CA VAL A 93 -37.53 -4.28 12.97
C VAL A 93 -38.45 -3.31 13.71
N TRP A 94 -37.88 -2.26 14.33
CA TRP A 94 -38.69 -1.24 14.99
C TRP A 94 -39.60 -0.50 14.01
N ALA A 95 -39.16 -0.25 12.77
CA ALA A 95 -39.99 0.36 11.74
C ALA A 95 -41.19 -0.51 11.37
N GLY A 96 -41.00 -1.83 11.27
CA GLY A 96 -42.10 -2.79 11.09
C GLY A 96 -43.10 -2.76 12.26
N ILE A 97 -42.61 -2.65 13.50
CA ILE A 97 -43.47 -2.49 14.68
C ILE A 97 -44.21 -1.15 14.65
N GLY A 98 -43.56 -0.08 14.23
CA GLY A 98 -44.18 1.24 14.06
C GLY A 98 -45.30 1.22 13.03
N LEU A 99 -45.10 0.52 11.92
CA LEU A 99 -46.13 0.30 10.91
C LEU A 99 -47.33 -0.48 11.48
N ALA A 100 -47.07 -1.54 12.24
CA ALA A 100 -48.11 -2.30 12.93
C ALA A 100 -48.86 -1.45 13.96
N ALA A 101 -48.16 -0.57 14.68
CA ALA A 101 -48.76 0.37 15.63
C ALA A 101 -49.71 1.35 14.92
N LEU A 102 -49.30 1.92 13.79
CA LEU A 102 -50.15 2.81 12.98
C LEU A 102 -51.41 2.08 12.48
N ALA A 103 -51.27 0.84 12.01
CA ALA A 103 -52.40 0.02 11.59
C ALA A 103 -53.37 -0.27 12.76
N ALA A 104 -52.84 -0.62 13.93
CA ALA A 104 -53.63 -0.86 15.14
C ALA A 104 -54.35 0.39 15.65
N ILE A 105 -53.75 1.58 15.48
CA ILE A 105 -54.40 2.84 15.83
C ILE A 105 -55.51 3.16 14.83
N ALA A 106 -55.23 3.10 13.53
CA ALA A 106 -56.21 3.45 12.50
C ALA A 106 -57.44 2.53 12.47
N THR A 107 -57.26 1.25 12.81
CA THR A 107 -58.37 0.28 12.93
C THR A 107 -59.37 0.62 14.02
N ARG A 108 -59.00 1.45 15.01
CA ARG A 108 -59.94 2.00 16.00
C ARG A 108 -60.92 2.99 15.40
N TRP A 109 -60.54 3.65 14.30
CA TRP A 109 -61.34 4.66 13.61
C TRP A 109 -62.11 4.05 12.43
N THR A 110 -61.49 3.14 11.68
CA THR A 110 -62.14 2.42 10.58
C THR A 110 -61.51 1.05 10.35
N ARG A 111 -62.35 0.00 10.36
CA ARG A 111 -61.89 -1.38 10.07
C ARG A 111 -61.36 -1.53 8.64
N LYS A 112 -61.74 -0.65 7.72
CA LYS A 112 -61.26 -0.65 6.32
C LYS A 112 -59.79 -0.23 6.19
N ALA A 113 -59.20 0.44 7.19
CA ALA A 113 -57.80 0.85 7.17
C ALA A 113 -56.82 -0.28 7.56
N ALA A 114 -57.31 -1.41 8.10
CA ALA A 114 -56.47 -2.50 8.58
C ALA A 114 -55.48 -3.04 7.52
N PRO A 115 -55.89 -3.30 6.26
CA PRO A 115 -54.96 -3.80 5.25
C PRO A 115 -54.21 -2.68 4.51
N VAL A 116 -54.76 -1.46 4.48
CA VAL A 116 -54.23 -0.35 3.66
C VAL A 116 -52.92 0.17 4.22
N ILE A 117 -52.80 0.32 5.55
CA ILE A 117 -51.58 0.87 6.16
C ILE A 117 -50.39 -0.07 6.00
N PRO A 118 -50.48 -1.38 6.29
CA PRO A 118 -49.41 -2.32 5.99
C PRO A 118 -49.05 -2.36 4.50
N ALA A 119 -50.04 -2.33 3.60
CA ALA A 119 -49.80 -2.31 2.16
C ALA A 119 -49.02 -1.06 1.71
N LEU A 120 -49.39 0.13 2.21
CA LEU A 120 -48.65 1.37 1.95
C LEU A 120 -47.26 1.36 2.60
N GLY A 121 -47.12 0.78 3.79
CA GLY A 121 -45.83 0.64 4.45
C GLY A 121 -44.86 -0.29 3.73
N LEU A 122 -45.37 -1.32 3.05
CA LEU A 122 -44.58 -2.19 2.17
C LEU A 122 -44.12 -1.49 0.88
N LEU A 123 -44.74 -0.38 0.49
CA LEU A 123 -44.24 0.42 -0.63
C LEU A 123 -42.86 1.02 -0.34
N LEU A 124 -42.52 1.29 0.93
CA LEU A 124 -41.21 1.85 1.30
C LEU A 124 -40.05 0.89 0.96
N PRO A 125 -40.01 -0.38 1.41
CA PRO A 125 -38.96 -1.30 1.02
C PRO A 125 -39.01 -1.64 -0.47
N ILE A 126 -40.19 -1.71 -1.10
CA ILE A 126 -40.30 -1.93 -2.55
C ILE A 126 -39.67 -0.77 -3.32
N LEU A 127 -40.00 0.47 -2.95
CA LEU A 127 -39.43 1.67 -3.57
C LEU A 127 -37.92 1.73 -3.34
N ALA A 128 -37.45 1.38 -2.13
CA ALA A 128 -36.03 1.30 -1.83
C ALA A 128 -35.32 0.26 -2.72
N ILE A 129 -35.90 -0.94 -2.88
CA ILE A 129 -35.37 -1.95 -3.80
C ILE A 129 -35.33 -1.39 -5.22
N VAL A 130 -36.44 -0.87 -5.75
CA VAL A 130 -36.48 -0.37 -7.14
C VAL A 130 -35.49 0.78 -7.37
N THR A 131 -35.34 1.68 -6.39
CA THR A 131 -34.51 2.88 -6.51
C THR A 131 -33.02 2.54 -6.36
N PHE A 132 -32.67 1.69 -5.41
CA PHE A 132 -31.27 1.45 -5.02
C PHE A 132 -30.71 0.13 -5.56
N PHE A 133 -31.53 -0.83 -6.01
CA PHE A 133 -31.05 -2.10 -6.56
C PHE A 133 -30.03 -1.91 -7.67
N PRO A 134 -30.21 -1.00 -8.67
CA PRO A 134 -29.18 -0.79 -9.69
C PRO A 134 -27.82 -0.30 -9.15
N LEU A 135 -27.78 0.35 -7.98
CA LEU A 135 -26.55 0.83 -7.36
C LEU A 135 -25.80 -0.27 -6.60
N VAL A 136 -26.54 -1.25 -6.07
CA VAL A 136 -26.00 -2.35 -5.26
C VAL A 136 -25.91 -3.68 -6.01
N ASP A 137 -26.53 -3.78 -7.19
CA ASP A 137 -26.42 -4.96 -8.03
C ASP A 137 -24.98 -5.12 -8.53
N ARG A 138 -24.32 -6.16 -8.03
CA ARG A 138 -22.98 -6.59 -8.42
C ARG A 138 -22.99 -7.98 -9.06
N SER A 139 -24.16 -8.45 -9.52
CA SER A 139 -24.32 -9.79 -10.11
C SER A 139 -23.45 -10.03 -11.35
N SER A 140 -23.13 -8.96 -12.08
CA SER A 140 -22.24 -8.98 -13.25
C SER A 140 -20.81 -8.51 -12.95
N ASP A 141 -20.48 -8.11 -11.72
CA ASP A 141 -19.15 -7.62 -11.35
C ASP A 141 -18.16 -8.79 -11.25
N ARG A 142 -17.45 -9.03 -12.36
CA ARG A 142 -16.45 -10.10 -12.48
C ARG A 142 -15.02 -9.60 -12.35
N ARG A 143 -14.78 -8.34 -11.96
CA ARG A 143 -13.44 -7.74 -11.96
C ARG A 143 -12.41 -8.53 -11.15
N ALA A 144 -12.76 -8.95 -9.92
CA ALA A 144 -11.87 -9.75 -9.09
C ALA A 144 -11.57 -11.12 -9.72
N ARG A 145 -12.55 -11.72 -10.40
CA ARG A 145 -12.38 -12.98 -11.12
C ARG A 145 -11.46 -12.80 -12.33
N GLU A 146 -11.72 -11.80 -13.16
CA GLU A 146 -10.96 -11.49 -14.36
C GLU A 146 -9.50 -11.16 -14.04
N PHE A 147 -9.26 -10.40 -12.97
CA PHE A 147 -7.93 -10.11 -12.45
C PHE A 147 -7.15 -11.39 -12.10
N TRP A 148 -7.77 -12.30 -11.33
CA TRP A 148 -7.11 -13.54 -10.95
C TRP A 148 -6.96 -14.53 -12.11
N GLU A 149 -7.90 -14.60 -13.04
CA GLU A 149 -7.75 -15.42 -14.23
C GLU A 149 -6.60 -14.94 -15.12
N ALA A 150 -6.35 -13.64 -15.19
CA ALA A 150 -5.17 -13.11 -15.88
C ALA A 150 -3.88 -13.59 -15.23
N ILE A 151 -3.76 -13.49 -13.90
CA ILE A 151 -2.59 -13.96 -13.15
C ILE A 151 -2.40 -15.48 -13.29
N LEU A 152 -3.47 -16.27 -13.17
CA LEU A 152 -3.39 -17.73 -13.22
C LEU A 152 -3.13 -18.27 -14.64
N ARG A 153 -3.26 -17.44 -15.68
CA ARG A 153 -2.85 -17.76 -17.06
C ARG A 153 -1.34 -17.59 -17.28
N GLU A 154 -0.66 -16.82 -16.43
CA GLU A 154 0.80 -16.67 -16.51
C GLU A 154 1.50 -18.00 -16.21
N PRO A 155 2.69 -18.26 -16.80
CA PRO A 155 3.46 -19.48 -16.61
C PRO A 155 4.15 -19.51 -15.23
N LEU A 156 3.38 -19.43 -14.16
CA LEU A 156 3.86 -19.43 -12.78
C LEU A 156 4.39 -20.82 -12.39
N PRO A 157 5.64 -20.95 -11.93
CA PRO A 157 6.20 -22.21 -11.44
C PRO A 157 5.35 -22.84 -10.32
N GLU A 158 5.51 -24.15 -10.13
CA GLU A 158 4.89 -24.84 -8.99
C GLU A 158 5.37 -24.23 -7.68
N ARG A 159 4.45 -24.14 -6.71
CA ARG A 159 4.74 -23.63 -5.36
C ARG A 159 5.27 -22.19 -5.35
N ALA A 160 4.98 -21.38 -6.37
CA ALA A 160 5.29 -19.96 -6.34
C ALA A 160 4.52 -19.22 -5.22
N ILE A 161 5.09 -18.13 -4.73
CA ILE A 161 4.50 -17.23 -3.76
C ILE A 161 4.05 -15.96 -4.48
N LEU A 162 2.79 -15.59 -4.27
CA LEU A 162 2.16 -14.41 -4.82
C LEU A 162 1.99 -13.36 -3.72
N VAL A 163 2.60 -12.20 -3.90
CA VAL A 163 2.65 -11.12 -2.90
C VAL A 163 1.74 -9.98 -3.33
N SER A 164 0.93 -9.49 -2.40
CA SER A 164 0.25 -8.20 -2.50
C SER A 164 0.58 -7.30 -1.30
N ASN A 165 0.36 -6.00 -1.43
CA ASN A 165 0.30 -5.06 -0.33
C ASN A 165 -1.06 -5.06 0.39
N ASP A 166 -2.07 -5.78 -0.12
CA ASP A 166 -3.44 -5.78 0.40
C ASP A 166 -3.99 -7.21 0.56
N ARG A 167 -4.71 -7.44 1.65
CA ARG A 167 -5.39 -8.71 1.96
C ARG A 167 -6.54 -8.98 0.98
N ASP A 168 -7.28 -7.94 0.60
CA ASP A 168 -8.54 -8.08 -0.14
C ASP A 168 -8.28 -8.53 -1.58
N GLU A 169 -7.08 -8.24 -2.10
CA GLU A 169 -6.64 -8.72 -3.40
C GLU A 169 -6.23 -10.19 -3.40
N ILE A 170 -5.76 -10.72 -2.27
CA ILE A 170 -5.38 -12.14 -2.10
C ILE A 170 -6.60 -13.01 -1.79
N ALA A 171 -7.63 -12.47 -1.12
CA ALA A 171 -8.80 -13.24 -0.71
C ALA A 171 -9.49 -14.04 -1.85
N PRO A 172 -9.66 -13.54 -3.08
CA PRO A 172 -10.28 -14.31 -4.15
C PRO A 172 -9.50 -15.57 -4.55
N LEU A 173 -8.15 -15.57 -4.42
CA LEU A 173 -7.34 -16.77 -4.64
C LEU A 173 -7.77 -17.91 -3.73
N ILE A 174 -8.12 -17.61 -2.47
CA ILE A 174 -8.55 -18.62 -1.49
C ILE A 174 -9.81 -19.33 -2.01
N TYR A 175 -10.78 -18.59 -2.54
CA TYR A 175 -11.99 -19.15 -3.15
C TYR A 175 -11.65 -20.04 -4.35
N LEU A 176 -10.81 -19.54 -5.28
CA LEU A 176 -10.38 -20.30 -6.45
C LEU A 176 -9.71 -21.63 -6.07
N GLN A 177 -8.90 -21.63 -5.01
CA GLN A 177 -8.20 -22.82 -4.54
C GLN A 177 -9.10 -23.81 -3.81
N HIS A 178 -9.95 -23.35 -2.89
CA HIS A 178 -10.72 -24.22 -2.02
C HIS A 178 -12.03 -24.69 -2.65
N VAL A 179 -12.69 -23.84 -3.44
CA VAL A 179 -13.98 -24.14 -4.07
C VAL A 179 -13.75 -24.70 -5.47
N GLU A 180 -12.95 -24.02 -6.30
CA GLU A 180 -12.77 -24.40 -7.71
C GLU A 180 -11.54 -25.26 -7.98
N ARG A 181 -10.75 -25.58 -6.95
CA ARG A 181 -9.54 -26.43 -7.04
C ARG A 181 -8.52 -25.93 -8.08
N ARG A 182 -8.47 -24.61 -8.30
CA ARG A 182 -7.54 -23.94 -9.21
C ARG A 182 -6.22 -23.66 -8.50
N ARG A 183 -5.10 -24.14 -9.05
CA ARG A 183 -3.72 -23.85 -8.58
C ARG A 183 -3.56 -23.90 -7.04
N PRO A 184 -3.91 -25.03 -6.40
CA PRO A 184 -3.74 -25.19 -4.95
C PRO A 184 -2.27 -25.18 -4.51
N ASP A 185 -1.33 -25.26 -5.44
CA ASP A 185 0.10 -25.19 -5.20
C ASP A 185 0.59 -23.77 -4.86
N LEU A 186 -0.10 -22.73 -5.32
CA LEU A 186 0.31 -21.34 -5.12
C LEU A 186 0.03 -20.85 -3.69
N THR A 187 0.87 -19.94 -3.20
CA THR A 187 0.66 -19.32 -1.87
C THR A 187 0.50 -17.81 -2.01
N GLY A 188 -0.68 -17.29 -1.67
CA GLY A 188 -0.90 -15.85 -1.54
C GLY A 188 -0.43 -15.33 -0.18
N VAL A 189 0.28 -14.21 -0.16
CA VAL A 189 0.75 -13.54 1.06
C VAL A 189 0.56 -12.03 0.96
N PHE A 190 0.35 -11.40 2.12
CA PHE A 190 0.18 -9.96 2.28
C PHE A 190 0.66 -9.53 3.68
N PRO A 191 0.89 -8.22 3.92
CA PRO A 191 1.30 -7.69 5.22
C PRO A 191 0.33 -8.04 6.36
N LEU A 192 0.84 -8.06 7.58
CA LEU A 192 0.08 -8.30 8.82
C LEU A 192 -0.59 -9.68 8.93
N LEU A 193 -0.40 -10.56 7.95
CA LEU A 193 -0.80 -11.98 8.04
C LEU A 193 -0.17 -12.66 9.27
N VAL A 194 1.04 -12.25 9.63
CA VAL A 194 1.71 -12.60 10.88
C VAL A 194 2.12 -11.32 11.59
N GLN A 195 1.67 -11.11 12.83
CA GLN A 195 2.02 -9.91 13.61
C GLN A 195 3.42 -10.05 14.25
N ARG A 196 4.47 -10.03 13.41
CA ARG A 196 5.87 -10.08 13.84
C ARG A 196 6.78 -9.31 12.87
N PRO A 197 8.01 -8.92 13.29
CA PRO A 197 8.99 -8.32 12.40
C PRO A 197 9.21 -9.18 11.14
N GLY A 198 9.35 -8.53 9.98
CA GLY A 198 9.44 -9.20 8.68
C GLY A 198 8.10 -9.42 7.97
N TRP A 199 6.98 -9.08 8.61
CA TRP A 199 5.63 -9.27 8.03
C TRP A 199 4.77 -8.01 8.09
N LEU A 200 5.32 -6.87 8.51
CA LEU A 200 4.53 -5.67 8.82
C LEU A 200 4.18 -4.84 7.60
N ASN A 201 4.99 -4.89 6.54
CA ASN A 201 4.76 -4.17 5.29
C ASN A 201 5.17 -5.03 4.08
N VAL A 202 4.83 -4.57 2.88
CA VAL A 202 5.00 -5.35 1.66
C VAL A 202 6.47 -5.62 1.32
N GLY A 203 7.38 -4.68 1.61
CA GLY A 203 8.83 -4.91 1.43
C GLY A 203 9.35 -6.00 2.36
N GLN A 204 9.02 -5.93 3.65
CA GLN A 204 9.40 -6.94 4.64
C GLN A 204 8.83 -8.33 4.29
N VAL A 205 7.56 -8.41 3.89
CA VAL A 205 6.93 -9.67 3.47
C VAL A 205 7.67 -10.23 2.25
N THR A 206 7.92 -9.39 1.23
CA THR A 206 8.62 -9.79 0.00
C THR A 206 10.01 -10.36 0.32
N GLU A 207 10.79 -9.67 1.16
CA GLU A 207 12.11 -10.16 1.58
C GLU A 207 12.01 -11.46 2.38
N SER A 208 11.07 -11.56 3.31
CA SER A 208 10.86 -12.77 4.11
C SER A 208 10.53 -13.98 3.26
N VAL A 209 9.70 -13.81 2.22
CA VAL A 209 9.32 -14.93 1.34
C VAL A 209 10.40 -15.26 0.32
N LEU A 210 11.20 -14.29 -0.15
CA LEU A 210 12.36 -14.57 -0.99
C LEU A 210 13.38 -15.48 -0.30
N ARG A 211 13.60 -15.30 1.01
CA ARG A 211 14.51 -16.15 1.80
C ARG A 211 14.09 -17.62 1.86
N THR A 212 12.85 -17.95 1.48
CA THR A 212 12.39 -19.35 1.41
C THR A 212 12.95 -20.11 0.20
N GLY A 213 13.55 -19.41 -0.77
CA GLY A 213 14.04 -19.99 -2.03
C GLY A 213 12.92 -20.37 -3.02
N ARG A 214 11.65 -20.11 -2.69
CA ARG A 214 10.53 -20.32 -3.61
C ARG A 214 10.46 -19.17 -4.62
N PRO A 215 9.99 -19.40 -5.86
CA PRO A 215 9.74 -18.32 -6.81
C PRO A 215 8.73 -17.31 -6.25
N VAL A 216 9.06 -16.01 -6.29
CA VAL A 216 8.23 -14.93 -5.75
C VAL A 216 7.77 -14.00 -6.85
N PHE A 217 6.48 -13.68 -6.86
CA PHE A 217 5.87 -12.75 -7.81
C PHE A 217 4.96 -11.77 -7.07
N LEU A 218 5.00 -10.51 -7.48
CA LEU A 218 4.02 -9.51 -7.12
C LEU A 218 2.80 -9.70 -8.02
N ILE A 219 1.58 -9.66 -7.46
CA ILE A 219 0.34 -9.86 -8.24
C ILE A 219 -0.04 -8.68 -9.14
N LYS A 220 0.68 -7.57 -9.01
CA LYS A 220 0.54 -6.34 -9.79
C LYS A 220 1.84 -5.54 -9.70
N PRO A 221 2.10 -4.58 -10.60
CA PRO A 221 3.15 -3.60 -10.41
C PRO A 221 2.95 -2.83 -9.11
N MET A 222 4.01 -2.75 -8.30
CA MET A 222 4.06 -1.95 -7.07
C MET A 222 5.27 -1.01 -7.13
N PRO A 223 5.18 0.09 -7.90
CA PRO A 223 6.27 1.04 -8.08
C PRO A 223 6.84 1.53 -6.75
N GLY A 224 8.16 1.55 -6.64
CA GLY A 224 8.84 1.84 -5.39
C GLY A 224 9.42 0.61 -4.70
N LEU A 225 8.86 -0.59 -4.90
CA LEU A 225 9.55 -1.81 -4.44
C LEU A 225 10.84 -2.09 -5.23
N ASP A 226 10.99 -1.51 -6.42
CA ASP A 226 12.21 -1.59 -7.23
C ASP A 226 13.44 -0.92 -6.60
N VAL A 227 13.24 -0.11 -5.55
CA VAL A 227 14.35 0.39 -4.74
C VAL A 227 14.97 -0.69 -3.89
N ARG A 228 14.19 -1.68 -3.44
CA ARG A 228 14.69 -2.75 -2.57
C ARG A 228 14.91 -4.06 -3.33
N PHE A 229 14.21 -4.27 -4.44
CA PHE A 229 14.21 -5.52 -5.18
C PHE A 229 14.51 -5.32 -6.67
N ASP A 230 15.16 -6.31 -7.28
CA ASP A 230 15.20 -6.41 -8.73
C ASP A 230 13.92 -7.06 -9.23
N LEU A 231 13.15 -6.26 -9.97
CA LEU A 231 11.83 -6.59 -10.45
C LEU A 231 11.85 -6.80 -11.97
N GLN A 232 11.28 -7.90 -12.43
CA GLN A 232 11.11 -8.19 -13.85
C GLN A 232 9.61 -8.33 -14.18
N PRO A 233 9.03 -7.39 -14.97
CA PRO A 233 7.66 -7.52 -15.45
C PRO A 233 7.44 -8.81 -16.24
N MET A 234 6.35 -9.52 -15.98
CA MET A 234 5.98 -10.77 -16.65
C MET A 234 4.45 -10.85 -16.81
N GLY A 235 3.95 -10.29 -17.90
CA GLY A 235 2.51 -10.26 -18.18
C GLY A 235 1.73 -9.56 -17.07
N ALA A 236 0.77 -10.26 -16.45
CA ALA A 236 -0.05 -9.75 -15.35
C ALA A 236 0.67 -9.69 -13.99
N VAL A 237 1.88 -10.25 -13.86
CA VAL A 237 2.63 -10.30 -12.60
C VAL A 237 4.00 -9.64 -12.75
N VAL A 238 4.70 -9.45 -11.63
CA VAL A 238 6.09 -8.98 -11.62
C VAL A 238 6.93 -9.97 -10.84
N ARG A 239 7.91 -10.58 -11.49
CA ARG A 239 8.84 -11.50 -10.83
C ARG A 239 9.80 -10.71 -9.95
N VAL A 240 10.00 -11.20 -8.74
CA VAL A 240 10.99 -10.67 -7.80
C VAL A 240 12.23 -11.56 -7.89
N GLU A 241 13.29 -11.06 -8.50
CA GLU A 241 14.50 -11.85 -8.76
C GLU A 241 15.38 -11.98 -7.52
N ARG A 242 15.66 -10.84 -6.88
CA ARG A 242 16.51 -10.76 -5.68
C ARG A 242 16.34 -9.42 -4.99
N VAL A 243 16.87 -9.36 -3.78
CA VAL A 243 17.11 -8.10 -3.05
C VAL A 243 18.27 -7.36 -3.71
N VAL A 244 18.20 -6.02 -3.75
CA VAL A 244 19.31 -5.16 -4.18
C VAL A 244 20.53 -5.44 -3.30
N THR A 245 21.66 -5.74 -3.96
CA THR A 245 22.92 -6.09 -3.29
C THR A 245 23.73 -4.85 -2.96
N ARG A 246 24.51 -4.94 -1.86
CA ARG A 246 25.47 -3.89 -1.51
C ARG A 246 26.52 -3.74 -2.62
N PRO A 247 26.74 -2.52 -3.15
CA PRO A 247 27.86 -2.27 -4.05
C PRO A 247 29.19 -2.42 -3.31
N SER A 248 30.25 -2.76 -4.05
CA SER A 248 31.62 -2.85 -3.52
C SER A 248 32.27 -1.46 -3.43
N GLY A 249 33.09 -1.24 -2.41
CA GLY A 249 33.83 0.01 -2.21
C GLY A 249 33.54 0.65 -0.86
N GLU A 250 34.29 1.71 -0.55
CA GLU A 250 34.03 2.53 0.63
C GLU A 250 32.82 3.44 0.41
N PRO A 251 31.97 3.68 1.43
CA PRO A 251 30.86 4.60 1.34
C PRO A 251 31.29 6.02 0.93
N LEU A 252 30.48 6.68 0.11
CA LEU A 252 30.73 8.05 -0.38
C LEU A 252 30.48 9.13 0.69
N GLY A 253 29.67 8.83 1.72
CA GLY A 253 29.43 9.75 2.82
C GLY A 253 28.17 9.44 3.62
N VAL A 254 27.89 10.27 4.62
CA VAL A 254 26.70 10.19 5.46
C VAL A 254 25.99 11.55 5.48
N ILE A 255 24.67 11.55 5.33
CA ILE A 255 23.79 12.71 5.43
C ILE A 255 23.17 12.69 6.84
N GLY A 256 23.51 13.72 7.62
CA GLY A 256 23.17 13.78 9.04
C GLY A 256 23.76 12.59 9.81
N ASP A 257 22.92 11.91 10.58
CA ASP A 257 23.23 10.66 11.28
C ASP A 257 22.43 9.46 10.76
N ALA A 258 21.71 9.66 9.64
CA ALA A 258 20.58 8.82 9.29
C ALA A 258 20.77 8.03 7.99
N MET A 259 21.43 8.60 6.99
CA MET A 259 21.50 8.02 5.65
C MET A 259 22.93 7.96 5.15
N ARG A 260 23.43 6.76 4.86
CA ARG A 260 24.76 6.56 4.26
C ARG A 260 24.63 6.32 2.76
N LEU A 261 25.36 7.11 1.98
CA LEU A 261 25.52 6.88 0.54
C LEU A 261 26.64 5.84 0.34
N LEU A 262 26.28 4.65 -0.14
CA LEU A 262 27.22 3.56 -0.36
C LEU A 262 27.98 3.73 -1.69
N ALA A 263 27.24 3.97 -2.76
CA ALA A 263 27.82 4.15 -4.09
C ALA A 263 26.88 4.99 -4.95
N MET A 264 27.42 5.44 -6.08
CA MET A 264 26.69 6.16 -7.11
C MET A 264 27.14 5.64 -8.48
N GLU A 265 26.19 5.36 -9.34
CA GLU A 265 26.44 5.04 -10.75
C GLU A 265 25.83 6.13 -11.64
N VAL A 266 26.61 6.61 -12.60
CA VAL A 266 26.18 7.65 -13.53
C VAL A 266 26.27 7.14 -14.97
N ARG A 267 25.19 7.31 -15.74
CA ARG A 267 25.09 6.85 -17.13
C ARG A 267 24.47 7.93 -18.04
N PRO A 268 25.08 8.22 -19.19
CA PRO A 268 26.42 7.78 -19.61
C PRO A 268 27.52 8.43 -18.74
N PRO A 269 28.74 7.84 -18.64
CA PRO A 269 29.83 8.40 -17.83
C PRO A 269 30.27 9.79 -18.30
N GLN A 270 30.27 10.02 -19.61
CA GLN A 270 30.56 11.31 -20.23
C GLN A 270 29.30 11.80 -20.94
N PRO A 271 28.38 12.46 -20.22
CA PRO A 271 27.14 12.95 -20.81
C PRO A 271 27.40 14.17 -21.68
N GLN A 272 26.62 14.30 -22.75
CA GLN A 272 26.66 15.46 -23.65
C GLN A 272 25.60 16.48 -23.22
N PRO A 273 25.78 17.78 -23.52
CA PRO A 273 24.71 18.77 -23.38
C PRO A 273 23.43 18.30 -24.08
N GLY A 274 22.26 18.61 -23.51
CA GLY A 274 20.95 18.16 -24.01
C GLY A 274 20.62 16.68 -23.77
N SER A 275 21.56 15.86 -23.27
CA SER A 275 21.33 14.43 -23.04
C SER A 275 20.69 14.13 -21.67
N LEU A 276 20.08 12.95 -21.57
CA LEU A 276 19.53 12.43 -20.32
C LEU A 276 20.64 11.79 -19.47
N LEU A 277 20.83 12.32 -18.27
CA LEU A 277 21.74 11.80 -17.26
C LEU A 277 20.97 10.92 -16.27
N ARG A 278 21.31 9.63 -16.20
CA ARG A 278 20.77 8.70 -15.21
C ARG A 278 21.75 8.55 -14.06
N ILE A 279 21.29 8.84 -12.86
CA ILE A 279 22.06 8.73 -11.62
C ILE A 279 21.37 7.70 -10.74
N THR A 280 22.08 6.64 -10.41
CA THR A 280 21.60 5.60 -9.49
C THR A 280 22.39 5.69 -8.20
N LEU A 281 21.71 5.92 -7.10
CA LEU A 281 22.26 6.06 -5.76
C LEU A 281 21.98 4.78 -4.96
N TYR A 282 22.96 4.31 -4.20
CA TYR A 282 22.78 3.18 -3.29
C TYR A 282 22.84 3.66 -1.86
N TRP A 283 21.73 3.54 -1.15
CA TRP A 283 21.53 4.03 0.20
C TRP A 283 21.56 2.90 1.24
N GLU A 284 22.07 3.22 2.42
CA GLU A 284 21.93 2.42 3.63
C GLU A 284 21.40 3.32 4.76
N PRO A 285 20.15 3.13 5.23
CA PRO A 285 19.66 3.81 6.42
C PRO A 285 20.39 3.28 7.66
N LEU A 286 20.75 4.20 8.56
CA LEU A 286 21.47 3.91 9.81
C LEU A 286 20.53 3.85 11.01
N ARG A 287 19.34 4.45 10.87
CA ARG A 287 18.24 4.43 11.84
C ARG A 287 16.91 4.45 11.09
N VAL A 288 15.84 4.12 11.81
CA VAL A 288 14.48 4.33 11.30
C VAL A 288 14.23 5.83 11.12
N LEU A 289 13.65 6.19 9.97
CA LEU A 289 13.25 7.56 9.66
C LEU A 289 11.84 7.83 10.19
N ASP A 290 11.62 9.05 10.69
CA ASP A 290 10.38 9.50 11.34
C ASP A 290 9.36 10.08 10.35
N ALA A 291 9.71 10.13 9.07
CA ALA A 291 8.87 10.66 8.01
C ALA A 291 9.22 10.07 6.63
N ASP A 292 8.36 10.38 5.66
CA ASP A 292 8.64 10.16 4.25
C ASP A 292 9.43 11.37 3.72
N TYR A 293 10.65 11.09 3.25
CA TYR A 293 11.59 12.07 2.72
C TYR A 293 11.63 12.00 1.19
N THR A 294 11.87 13.15 0.57
CA THR A 294 12.19 13.28 -0.84
C THR A 294 13.71 13.29 -0.98
N SER A 295 14.23 12.39 -1.81
CA SER A 295 15.63 12.40 -2.24
C SER A 295 15.82 13.42 -3.36
N PHE A 296 16.99 14.03 -3.44
CA PHE A 296 17.30 14.94 -4.53
C PHE A 296 18.73 14.80 -5.03
N VAL A 297 18.91 15.10 -6.32
CA VAL A 297 20.21 15.26 -6.96
C VAL A 297 20.20 16.54 -7.76
N HIS A 298 21.07 17.49 -7.40
CA HIS A 298 21.23 18.78 -8.06
C HIS A 298 22.61 18.83 -8.72
N LEU A 299 22.66 19.18 -10.00
CA LEU A 299 23.89 19.48 -10.72
C LEU A 299 24.23 20.96 -10.51
N LEU A 300 25.42 21.22 -9.97
CA LEU A 300 25.93 22.56 -9.71
C LEU A 300 27.11 22.87 -10.64
N ASP A 301 27.22 24.12 -11.09
CA ASP A 301 28.39 24.61 -11.82
C ASP A 301 29.55 25.02 -10.88
N GLY A 302 30.61 25.58 -11.46
CA GLY A 302 31.81 26.01 -10.73
C GLY A 302 31.59 27.22 -9.80
N ALA A 303 30.48 27.94 -9.95
CA ALA A 303 30.06 29.02 -9.05
C ALA A 303 29.15 28.49 -7.92
N GLY A 304 28.76 27.21 -7.96
CA GLY A 304 27.82 26.61 -7.02
C GLY A 304 26.35 26.84 -7.39
N GLU A 305 26.09 27.39 -8.58
CA GLU A 305 24.73 27.64 -9.07
C GLU A 305 24.11 26.36 -9.61
N LYS A 306 22.81 26.17 -9.34
CA LYS A 306 22.07 24.97 -9.74
C LYS A 306 21.69 25.03 -11.22
N ILE A 307 22.24 24.12 -12.01
CA ILE A 307 22.04 24.03 -13.47
C ILE A 307 20.90 23.07 -13.82
N ALA A 308 20.79 21.96 -13.11
CA ALA A 308 19.75 20.96 -13.33
C ALA A 308 19.47 20.19 -12.03
N GLN A 309 18.31 19.54 -11.93
CA GLN A 309 17.93 18.80 -10.74
C GLN A 309 16.92 17.70 -11.02
N HIS A 310 16.84 16.74 -10.10
CA HIS A 310 15.72 15.82 -9.97
C HIS A 310 15.47 15.51 -8.49
N ASP A 311 14.22 15.70 -8.07
CA ASP A 311 13.75 15.49 -6.71
C ASP A 311 12.57 14.52 -6.75
N ALA A 312 12.64 13.41 -6.02
CA ALA A 312 11.58 12.40 -6.00
C ALA A 312 11.53 11.62 -4.67
N PRO A 313 10.34 11.19 -4.21
CA PRO A 313 10.21 10.30 -3.07
C PRO A 313 10.73 8.90 -3.46
N PRO A 314 11.90 8.47 -2.97
CA PRO A 314 12.42 7.16 -3.32
C PRO A 314 11.54 6.09 -2.68
N GLY A 315 11.24 5.04 -3.44
CA GLY A 315 10.36 3.97 -2.97
C GLY A 315 8.86 4.27 -3.08
N GLY A 316 8.49 5.44 -3.61
CA GLY A 316 7.11 5.78 -3.98
C GLY A 316 6.09 5.53 -2.86
N VAL A 317 4.89 5.08 -3.23
CA VAL A 317 3.78 4.84 -2.28
C VAL A 317 3.92 3.49 -1.56
N TYR A 318 4.54 2.50 -2.20
CA TYR A 318 4.57 1.12 -1.69
C TYR A 318 5.74 0.85 -0.73
N TYR A 319 6.81 1.64 -0.79
CA TYR A 319 7.97 1.47 0.09
C TYR A 319 8.68 2.80 0.41
N PRO A 320 7.97 3.80 0.96
CA PRO A 320 8.55 5.10 1.27
C PRO A 320 9.61 5.02 2.37
N THR A 321 10.39 6.09 2.53
CA THR A 321 11.58 6.10 3.41
C THR A 321 11.29 5.81 4.88
N SER A 322 10.09 6.11 5.38
CA SER A 322 9.70 5.75 6.76
C SER A 322 9.62 4.23 7.00
N LEU A 323 9.49 3.42 5.94
CA LEU A 323 9.46 1.97 6.03
C LEU A 323 10.85 1.33 5.96
N TRP A 324 11.87 2.07 5.53
CA TRP A 324 13.22 1.55 5.36
C TRP A 324 13.82 1.16 6.71
N GLN A 325 14.43 -0.02 6.75
CA GLN A 325 15.02 -0.55 7.99
C GLN A 325 16.53 -0.38 8.01
N PRO A 326 17.14 -0.12 9.19
CA PRO A 326 18.59 -0.01 9.31
C PRO A 326 19.34 -1.20 8.70
N GLY A 327 20.37 -0.91 7.91
CA GLY A 327 21.18 -1.94 7.23
C GLY A 327 20.58 -2.49 5.94
N GLU A 328 19.40 -2.04 5.52
CA GLU A 328 18.92 -2.30 4.15
C GLU A 328 19.83 -1.62 3.13
N VAL A 329 19.87 -2.18 1.91
CA VAL A 329 20.48 -1.54 0.74
C VAL A 329 19.37 -1.21 -0.23
N LEU A 330 19.29 0.07 -0.60
CA LEU A 330 18.22 0.59 -1.44
C LEU A 330 18.79 1.35 -2.63
N ARG A 331 18.29 1.05 -3.82
CA ARG A 331 18.68 1.63 -5.10
C ARG A 331 17.68 2.71 -5.51
N ASP A 332 18.13 3.94 -5.49
CA ASP A 332 17.35 5.12 -5.84
C ASP A 332 17.79 5.67 -7.20
N ARG A 333 16.86 6.12 -8.04
CA ARG A 333 17.11 6.48 -9.43
C ARG A 333 16.62 7.88 -9.73
N HIS A 334 17.52 8.71 -10.23
CA HIS A 334 17.25 10.06 -10.70
C HIS A 334 17.54 10.17 -12.20
N GLU A 335 16.65 10.84 -12.91
CA GLU A 335 16.84 11.17 -14.33
C GLU A 335 16.87 12.70 -14.45
N ILE A 336 17.99 13.24 -14.93
CA ILE A 336 18.22 14.68 -15.10
C ILE A 336 18.47 14.96 -16.57
N THR A 337 17.62 15.75 -17.21
CA THR A 337 17.89 16.26 -18.55
C THR A 337 18.88 17.42 -18.47
N LEU A 338 20.04 17.27 -19.11
CA LEU A 338 21.04 18.34 -19.13
C LEU A 338 20.62 19.47 -20.08
N PRO A 339 20.88 20.73 -19.74
CA PRO A 339 20.68 21.85 -20.67
C PRO A 339 21.50 21.68 -21.96
N GLU A 340 21.02 22.26 -23.07
CA GLU A 340 21.73 22.27 -24.36
C GLU A 340 23.03 23.09 -24.31
N ALA A 341 23.06 24.11 -23.44
CA ALA A 341 24.25 24.91 -23.18
C ALA A 341 24.70 24.69 -21.74
N LEU A 342 25.86 24.06 -21.59
CA LEU A 342 26.51 23.83 -20.30
C LEU A 342 27.67 24.83 -20.13
N PRO A 343 27.70 25.63 -19.05
CA PRO A 343 28.85 26.49 -18.76
C PRO A 343 30.18 25.73 -18.76
N SER A 344 31.24 26.36 -19.24
CA SER A 344 32.58 25.78 -19.08
C SER A 344 32.99 25.85 -17.61
N GLY A 345 33.45 24.74 -17.04
CA GLY A 345 33.94 24.72 -15.67
C GLY A 345 33.80 23.36 -14.99
N PRO A 346 34.31 23.24 -13.76
CA PRO A 346 34.08 22.06 -12.94
C PRO A 346 32.62 21.99 -12.53
N TYR A 347 32.08 20.77 -12.48
CA TYR A 347 30.73 20.47 -12.01
C TYR A 347 30.78 19.69 -10.70
N SER A 348 29.71 19.78 -9.91
CA SER A 348 29.51 18.94 -8.74
C SER A 348 28.05 18.49 -8.62
N LEU A 349 27.84 17.35 -7.97
CA LEU A 349 26.52 16.85 -7.62
C LEU A 349 26.27 17.12 -6.13
N ARG A 350 25.18 17.83 -5.84
CA ARG A 350 24.65 18.01 -4.49
C ARG A 350 23.52 17.01 -4.28
N ILE A 351 23.69 16.10 -3.32
CA ILE A 351 22.81 14.96 -3.10
C ILE A 351 22.31 14.98 -1.66
N GLY A 352 21.01 14.84 -1.46
CA GLY A 352 20.45 14.93 -0.12
C GLY A 352 19.03 14.41 0.01
N PHE A 353 18.47 14.62 1.20
CA PHE A 353 17.08 14.34 1.52
C PHE A 353 16.45 15.56 2.20
N TYR A 354 15.17 15.78 1.95
CA TYR A 354 14.35 16.74 2.71
C TYR A 354 12.94 16.19 2.94
N ARG A 355 12.25 16.75 3.93
CA ARG A 355 10.83 16.49 4.18
C ARG A 355 10.01 17.71 3.76
N GLY A 356 8.97 17.49 2.96
CA GLY A 356 8.02 18.54 2.52
C GLY A 356 6.88 18.80 3.52
N PRO A 357 6.09 19.89 3.34
CA PRO A 357 6.24 20.92 2.32
C PRO A 357 7.31 21.99 2.65
N ASP A 358 7.73 22.08 3.91
CA ASP A 358 8.63 23.15 4.40
C ASP A 358 10.12 22.97 4.01
N VAL A 359 10.43 21.94 3.22
CA VAL A 359 11.80 21.59 2.75
C VAL A 359 12.79 21.51 3.91
N ILE A 360 12.46 20.72 4.92
CA ILE A 360 13.33 20.51 6.07
C ILE A 360 14.39 19.47 5.69
N PRO A 361 15.67 19.83 5.58
CA PRO A 361 16.72 18.88 5.21
C PRO A 361 16.87 17.80 6.30
N LEU A 362 17.15 16.57 5.89
CA LEU A 362 17.49 15.48 6.83
C LEU A 362 18.84 15.73 7.52
N GLY A 363 19.74 16.41 6.84
CA GLY A 363 21.08 16.78 7.29
C GLY A 363 21.82 17.50 6.16
N ASP A 364 23.11 17.77 6.37
CA ASP A 364 23.92 18.40 5.34
C ASP A 364 24.02 17.49 4.10
N PRO A 365 23.73 18.01 2.90
CA PRO A 365 23.81 17.23 1.67
C PRO A 365 25.27 16.94 1.31
N LEU A 366 25.50 15.81 0.65
CA LEU A 366 26.81 15.45 0.11
C LEU A 366 27.09 16.27 -1.15
N LEU A 367 28.32 16.78 -1.25
CA LEU A 367 28.83 17.45 -2.44
C LEU A 367 29.90 16.58 -3.09
N ILE A 368 29.59 16.00 -4.24
CA ILE A 368 30.49 15.09 -4.98
C ILE A 368 31.00 15.80 -6.22
N PRO A 369 32.31 16.10 -6.33
CA PRO A 369 32.86 16.70 -7.54
C PRO A 369 32.73 15.73 -8.72
N TRP A 370 32.45 16.24 -9.91
CA TRP A 370 32.26 15.41 -11.11
C TRP A 370 33.48 14.55 -11.44
N SER A 371 34.69 15.02 -11.09
CA SER A 371 35.93 14.24 -11.24
C SER A 371 35.96 12.95 -10.41
N ALA A 372 35.22 12.87 -9.31
CA ALA A 372 35.07 11.65 -8.52
C ALA A 372 34.04 10.68 -9.11
N VAL A 373 33.19 11.15 -10.02
CA VAL A 373 32.13 10.38 -10.70
C VAL A 373 32.69 9.62 -11.91
N THR A 374 33.64 10.22 -12.62
CA THR A 374 34.38 9.60 -13.72
C THR A 374 35.86 9.49 -13.35
N PRO A 375 36.31 8.38 -12.76
CA PRO A 375 37.74 8.17 -12.60
C PRO A 375 38.38 8.17 -13.99
N ASP A 376 39.31 9.09 -14.21
CA ASP A 376 40.01 9.24 -15.48
C ASP A 376 40.75 7.91 -15.78
N HIS A 377 40.45 7.30 -16.93
CA HIS A 377 41.09 6.04 -17.35
C HIS A 377 42.57 6.22 -17.75
N SER A 378 43.13 7.42 -17.58
CA SER A 378 44.51 7.78 -17.97
C SER A 378 45.61 7.23 -17.06
N SER A 379 45.31 6.66 -15.89
CA SER A 379 46.33 6.28 -14.89
C SER A 379 46.66 4.78 -14.80
N SER A 380 46.26 3.96 -15.77
CA SER A 380 46.51 2.50 -15.77
C SER A 380 47.38 1.98 -16.92
N MET A 381 48.45 2.69 -17.32
CA MET A 381 49.51 2.11 -18.14
C MET A 381 50.89 2.72 -17.82
N ILE A 382 51.41 2.44 -16.61
CA ILE A 382 52.86 2.34 -16.40
C ILE A 382 53.12 0.93 -15.85
N GLY A 383 53.22 -0.03 -16.76
CA GLY A 383 53.80 -1.34 -16.52
C GLY A 383 55.12 -1.44 -17.31
N PRO A 384 56.20 -2.02 -16.74
CA PRO A 384 57.52 -1.96 -17.33
C PRO A 384 57.62 -2.83 -18.59
N SER A 385 58.27 -2.28 -19.61
CA SER A 385 58.68 -2.98 -20.81
C SER A 385 59.63 -4.14 -20.48
N ILE A 386 59.25 -5.37 -20.83
CA ILE A 386 60.21 -6.47 -21.02
C ILE A 386 60.22 -6.83 -22.50
N SER A 387 61.40 -6.61 -23.09
CA SER A 387 61.76 -6.83 -24.48
C SER A 387 61.77 -8.31 -24.85
N THR A 388 61.32 -8.56 -26.07
CA THR A 388 61.31 -9.83 -26.81
C THR A 388 62.72 -10.42 -26.99
N SER A 389 62.88 -11.73 -26.85
CA SER A 389 63.97 -12.49 -27.48
C SER A 389 63.49 -13.88 -27.95
N LEU A 390 63.47 -13.99 -29.28
CA LEU A 390 63.51 -15.13 -30.21
C LEU A 390 63.75 -16.57 -29.70
N ALA A 391 62.82 -17.44 -30.12
CA ALA A 391 62.97 -18.67 -30.92
C ALA A 391 64.16 -19.64 -30.68
N ARG A 392 63.85 -20.93 -30.40
CA ARG A 392 64.22 -22.11 -31.22
C ARG A 392 63.72 -23.45 -30.64
N MET A 393 63.23 -24.30 -31.55
CA MET A 393 63.32 -25.77 -31.63
C MET A 393 63.17 -26.62 -30.36
N CYS A 394 62.18 -27.52 -30.32
CA CYS A 394 62.40 -28.93 -30.68
C CYS A 394 61.09 -29.75 -30.70
N SER A 395 60.99 -30.57 -31.74
CA SER A 395 59.99 -31.59 -32.05
C SER A 395 60.29 -32.93 -31.37
N GLN A 396 59.26 -33.66 -30.90
CA GLN A 396 59.13 -35.14 -30.83
C GLN A 396 57.73 -35.47 -30.22
N CYS A 397 56.76 -36.07 -30.95
CA CYS A 397 56.51 -37.53 -31.10
C CYS A 397 56.41 -38.24 -29.72
N VAL A 398 55.33 -38.89 -29.25
CA VAL A 398 54.40 -39.93 -29.78
C VAL A 398 53.22 -40.10 -28.77
N PRO A 399 52.02 -40.61 -29.16
CA PRO A 399 50.93 -41.00 -28.24
C PRO A 399 50.81 -42.52 -27.97
N ALA A 400 50.30 -42.91 -26.79
CA ALA A 400 49.63 -44.18 -26.43
C ALA A 400 49.07 -44.00 -24.99
N GLN A 401 47.85 -44.36 -24.59
CA GLN A 401 46.81 -45.28 -25.08
C GLN A 401 45.42 -44.67 -24.94
#